data_AF-A0A958X5Z1-F1
#
_entry.id   AF-A0A958X5Z1-F1
#
_cell.length_a   1.000
_cell.length_b   1.000
_cell.length_c   1.000
_cell.angle_alpha   90.00
_cell.angle_beta   90.00
_cell.angle_gamma   90.00
#
_symmetry.space_group_name_H-M   'P 1'
#
loop_
_entity.id
_entity.type
_entity.pdbx_description
1 polymer ?
#
loop_
_entity_poly.entity_id
_entity_poly.type
_entity_poly.pdbx_seq_one_letter_code
_entity_poly.pdbx_strand_id
1 'polypeptide(L)'
;MSKLAHRIYIAILVTIVVATSIYLFVKGYSYYNTPLEERFYHPDHEQFKPSGIYGHGLGIVGTLLILIGVFGYMAKKKFKSLARLGRLKYWLEFHIFLCTLGPIMIL
;
A
#
# COMPACT_ATOMS: atom_id res chain seq x y z
N MET A 1 -3.71 3.33 24.58
CA MET A 1 -3.21 4.59 24.02
C MET A 1 -4.07 5.74 24.52
N SER A 2 -3.45 6.90 24.78
CA SER A 2 -4.19 8.14 25.02
C SER A 2 -4.91 8.58 23.74
N LYS A 3 -5.94 9.43 23.86
CA LYS A 3 -6.70 9.95 22.70
C LYS A 3 -5.78 10.66 21.71
N LEU A 4 -4.77 11.38 22.20
CA LEU A 4 -3.80 12.10 21.39
C LEU A 4 -2.86 11.14 20.64
N ALA A 5 -2.31 10.13 21.32
CA ALA A 5 -1.46 9.12 20.68
C ALA A 5 -2.20 8.35 19.57
N HIS A 6 -3.48 8.05 19.78
CA HIS A 6 -4.32 7.40 18.78
C HIS A 6 -4.59 8.29 17.55
N ARG A 7 -4.81 9.60 17.74
CA ARG A 7 -4.95 10.55 16.63
C ARG A 7 -3.66 10.69 15.83
N ILE A 8 -2.51 10.78 16.51
CA ILE A 8 -1.20 10.83 15.86
C ILE A 8 -0.96 9.55 15.05
N TYR A 9 -1.29 8.39 15.62
CA TYR A 9 -1.19 7.11 14.92
C TYR A 9 -1.99 7.10 13.61
N ILE A 10 -3.28 7.47 13.65
CA ILE A 10 -4.10 7.52 12.44
C ILE A 10 -3.56 8.57 11.45
N ALA A 11 -3.17 9.75 11.93
CA ALA A 11 -2.64 10.81 11.09
C ALA A 11 -1.40 10.33 10.32
N ILE A 12 -0.46 9.65 10.99
CA ILE A 12 0.72 9.08 10.34
C ILE A 12 0.33 8.08 9.26
N LEU A 13 -0.59 7.15 9.54
CA LEU A 13 -1.04 6.16 8.56
C LEU A 13 -1.64 6.82 7.32
N VAL A 14 -2.53 7.80 7.52
CA VAL A 14 -3.15 8.55 6.42
C VAL A 14 -2.10 9.34 5.63
N THR A 15 -1.18 10.02 6.31
CA THR A 15 -0.09 10.76 5.66
C THR A 15 0.77 9.84 4.80
N ILE A 16 1.10 8.62 5.25
CA ILE A 16 1.88 7.66 4.45
C ILE A 16 1.11 7.28 3.18
N VAL A 17 -0.20 6.99 3.29
CA VAL A 17 -1.03 6.65 2.12
C VAL A 17 -1.05 7.81 1.13
N VAL A 18 -1.37 9.02 1.59
CA VAL A 18 -1.46 10.21 0.74
C VAL A 18 -0.11 10.53 0.09
N ALA A 19 0.98 10.49 0.87
CA ALA A 19 2.31 10.77 0.35
C ALA A 19 2.74 9.74 -0.70
N THR A 20 2.47 8.45 -0.47
CA THR A 20 2.76 7.38 -1.43
C THR A 20 1.95 7.57 -2.71
N SER A 21 0.66 7.85 -2.60
CA SER A 21 -0.19 8.12 -3.77
C SER A 21 0.30 9.30 -4.59
N ILE A 22 0.63 10.42 -3.95
CA ILE A 22 1.14 11.62 -4.64
C ILE A 22 2.47 11.31 -5.32
N TYR A 23 3.37 10.61 -4.63
CA TYR A 23 4.67 10.24 -5.17
C TYR A 23 4.54 9.36 -6.43
N LEU A 24 3.73 8.30 -6.37
CA LEU A 24 3.50 7.42 -7.51
C LEU A 24 2.80 8.14 -8.66
N PHE A 25 1.83 9.00 -8.35
CA PHE A 25 1.14 9.81 -9.37
C PHE A 25 2.11 10.73 -10.10
N VAL A 26 2.95 11.49 -9.38
CA VAL A 26 3.92 12.40 -9.99
C VAL A 26 4.96 11.63 -10.82
N LYS A 27 5.44 10.48 -10.33
CA LYS A 27 6.43 9.67 -11.05
C LYS A 27 5.84 8.98 -12.28
N GLY A 28 4.59 8.53 -12.22
CA GLY A 28 3.91 7.88 -13.33
C GLY A 28 3.31 8.83 -14.35
N TYR A 29 3.07 10.11 -13.99
CA TYR A 29 2.32 11.06 -14.82
C TYR A 29 2.85 11.18 -16.25
N SER A 30 4.16 11.42 -16.41
CA SER A 30 4.80 11.55 -17.73
C SER A 30 4.62 10.28 -18.58
N TYR A 31 4.79 9.12 -17.95
CA TYR A 31 4.77 7.83 -18.62
C TYR A 31 3.36 7.37 -19.02
N TYR A 32 2.39 7.47 -18.10
CA TYR A 32 1.01 7.05 -18.33
C TYR A 32 0.20 8.04 -19.18
N ASN A 33 0.62 9.31 -19.27
CA ASN A 33 0.00 10.31 -20.14
C ASN A 33 0.48 10.20 -21.61
N THR A 34 1.58 9.50 -21.87
CA THR A 34 2.09 9.27 -23.23
C THR A 34 1.22 8.22 -23.95
N PRO A 35 0.89 8.40 -25.25
CA PRO A 35 0.17 7.40 -26.05
C PRO A 35 0.86 6.04 -26.03
N LEU A 36 0.07 4.95 -26.12
CA LEU A 36 0.59 3.57 -26.02
C LEU A 36 1.67 3.27 -27.06
N GLU A 37 1.56 3.84 -28.26
CA GLU A 37 2.50 3.65 -29.38
C GLU A 37 3.86 4.32 -29.11
N GLU A 38 3.85 5.49 -28.46
CA GLU A 38 5.05 6.29 -28.18
C GLU A 38 5.71 5.91 -26.84
N ARG A 39 4.96 5.23 -25.96
CA ARG A 39 5.41 4.84 -24.62
C ARG A 39 6.65 3.96 -24.63
N PHE A 40 6.88 3.19 -25.70
CA PHE A 40 8.09 2.39 -25.88
C PHE A 40 9.37 3.24 -25.93
N TYR A 41 9.29 4.46 -26.48
CA TYR A 41 10.42 5.37 -26.60
C TYR A 41 10.63 6.24 -25.35
N HIS A 42 9.71 6.18 -24.38
CA HIS A 42 9.84 6.94 -23.15
C HIS A 42 11.03 6.40 -22.33
N PRO A 43 11.92 7.25 -21.79
CA PRO A 43 13.11 6.81 -21.05
C PRO A 43 12.79 5.90 -19.86
N ASP A 44 11.65 6.15 -19.20
CA ASP A 44 11.19 5.35 -18.06
C ASP A 44 10.41 4.07 -18.45
N HIS A 45 10.34 3.71 -19.75
CA HIS A 45 9.60 2.52 -20.21
C HIS A 45 10.14 1.22 -19.60
N GLU A 46 11.47 1.07 -19.52
CA GLU A 46 12.10 -0.09 -18.90
C GLU A 46 11.72 -0.26 -17.42
N GLN A 47 11.39 0.83 -16.75
CA GLN A 47 11.08 0.89 -15.32
C GLN A 47 9.59 0.64 -15.03
N PHE A 48 8.70 1.27 -15.80
CA PHE A 48 7.25 1.23 -15.59
C PHE A 48 6.50 0.23 -16.47
N LYS A 49 7.17 -0.45 -17.42
CA LYS A 49 6.54 -1.59 -18.10
C LYS A 49 6.07 -2.64 -17.07
N PRO A 50 5.06 -3.46 -17.38
CA PRO A 50 4.56 -4.47 -16.45
C PRO A 50 5.63 -5.44 -15.92
N SER A 51 6.68 -5.70 -16.72
CA SER A 51 7.85 -6.51 -16.34
C SER A 51 9.02 -5.69 -15.78
N GLY A 52 8.85 -4.37 -15.67
CA GLY A 52 9.86 -3.45 -15.15
C GLY A 52 9.97 -3.54 -13.64
N ILE A 53 11.07 -3.02 -13.10
CA ILE A 53 11.36 -3.11 -11.67
C ILE A 53 10.27 -2.45 -10.82
N TYR A 54 9.75 -1.30 -11.25
CA TYR A 54 8.69 -0.62 -10.52
C TYR A 54 7.32 -1.26 -10.76
N GLY A 55 6.95 -1.56 -12.01
CA GLY A 55 5.67 -2.19 -12.31
C GLY A 55 5.49 -3.55 -11.63
N HIS A 56 6.48 -4.44 -11.76
CA HIS A 56 6.41 -5.78 -11.17
C HIS A 56 6.69 -5.76 -9.67
N GLY A 57 7.71 -4.99 -9.24
CA GLY A 57 8.13 -4.92 -7.85
C GLY A 57 7.06 -4.32 -6.94
N LEU A 58 6.43 -3.22 -7.36
CA LEU A 58 5.35 -2.60 -6.59
C LEU A 58 4.11 -3.51 -6.55
N GLY A 59 3.83 -4.26 -7.63
CA GLY A 59 2.77 -5.26 -7.65
C GLY A 59 2.98 -6.40 -6.64
N ILE A 60 4.21 -6.94 -6.54
CA ILE A 60 4.57 -7.97 -5.55
C ILE A 60 4.42 -7.42 -4.13
N VAL A 61 4.98 -6.24 -3.86
CA VAL A 61 4.91 -5.62 -2.54
C VAL A 61 3.47 -5.31 -2.15
N GLY A 62 2.69 -4.72 -3.06
CA GLY A 62 1.28 -4.41 -2.82
C GLY A 62 0.45 -5.67 -2.52
N THR A 63 0.69 -6.75 -3.25
CA THR A 63 0.02 -8.04 -3.00
C THR A 63 0.41 -8.62 -1.64
N LEU A 64 1.70 -8.58 -1.27
CA LEU A 64 2.16 -9.02 0.05
C LEU A 64 1.54 -8.20 1.18
N LEU A 65 1.41 -6.88 1.01
CA LEU A 65 0.76 -6.01 1.99
C LEU A 65 -0.71 -6.39 2.19
N ILE A 66 -1.45 -6.65 1.10
CA ILE A 66 -2.85 -7.11 1.16
C ILE A 66 -2.93 -8.47 1.86
N LEU A 67 -2.07 -9.43 1.49
CA LEU A 67 -2.05 -10.76 2.11
C LEU A 67 -1.79 -10.63 3.61
N ILE A 68 -0.75 -9.91 4.02
CA ILE A 68 -0.42 -9.70 5.44
C ILE A 68 -1.57 -9.00 6.17
N GLY A 69 -2.21 -8.00 5.54
CA GLY A 69 -3.35 -7.30 6.12
C GLY A 69 -4.55 -8.22 6.36
N VAL A 70 -4.98 -8.96 5.33
CA VAL A 70 -6.13 -9.87 5.39
C VAL A 70 -5.87 -11.05 6.33
N PHE A 71 -4.76 -11.77 6.13
CA PHE A 71 -4.41 -12.91 6.97
C PHE A 71 -4.12 -12.48 8.41
N GLY A 72 -3.48 -11.34 8.63
CA GLY A 72 -3.20 -10.81 9.96
C GLY A 72 -4.48 -10.53 10.75
N TYR A 73 -5.46 -9.87 10.14
CA TYR A 73 -6.76 -9.62 10.79
C TYR A 73 -7.54 -10.93 11.05
N MET A 74 -7.59 -11.83 10.06
CA MET A 74 -8.25 -13.12 10.21
C MET A 74 -7.61 -13.98 11.31
N ALA A 75 -6.27 -14.04 11.35
CA ALA A 75 -5.53 -14.77 12.37
C ALA A 75 -5.82 -14.20 13.76
N LYS A 76 -5.81 -12.88 13.92
CA LYS A 76 -6.14 -12.24 15.20
C LYS A 76 -7.56 -12.57 15.68
N LYS A 77 -8.52 -12.62 14.74
CA LYS A 77 -9.92 -12.93 15.05
C LYS A 77 -10.13 -14.41 15.41
N LYS A 78 -9.40 -15.32 14.76
CA LYS A 78 -9.60 -16.79 14.88
C LYS A 78 -8.75 -17.44 15.96
N PHE A 79 -7.52 -16.98 16.19
CA PHE A 79 -6.60 -17.62 17.13
C PHE A 79 -6.64 -16.98 18.52
N LYS A 80 -7.08 -17.75 19.53
CA LYS A 80 -7.07 -17.34 20.94
C LYS A 80 -5.65 -17.04 21.47
N SER A 81 -4.59 -17.63 20.91
CA SER A 81 -3.21 -17.34 21.34
C SER A 81 -2.79 -15.90 21.04
N LEU A 82 -3.32 -15.32 19.95
CA LEU A 82 -3.09 -13.93 19.55
C LEU A 82 -3.99 -12.95 20.34
N ALA A 83 -4.83 -13.42 21.27
CA ALA A 83 -5.68 -12.56 22.09
C ALA A 83 -4.87 -11.50 22.87
N ARG A 84 -3.62 -11.82 23.26
CA ARG A 84 -2.71 -10.94 24.01
C ARG A 84 -2.08 -9.82 23.16
N LEU A 85 -2.09 -9.94 21.84
CA LEU A 85 -1.45 -9.00 20.90
C LEU A 85 -2.31 -7.75 20.64
N GLY A 86 -2.53 -6.94 21.68
CA GLY A 86 -3.23 -5.65 21.57
C GLY A 86 -4.74 -5.73 21.32
N ARG A 87 -5.40 -4.56 21.38
CA ARG A 87 -6.86 -4.46 21.18
C ARG A 87 -7.23 -4.69 19.71
N LEU A 88 -8.34 -5.39 19.48
CA LEU A 88 -8.86 -5.70 18.13
C LEU A 88 -9.07 -4.45 17.26
N LYS A 89 -9.43 -3.32 17.89
CA LYS A 89 -9.61 -2.03 17.20
C LYS A 89 -8.38 -1.60 16.39
N TYR A 90 -7.19 -1.66 16.97
CA TYR A 90 -5.96 -1.22 16.29
C TYR A 90 -5.54 -2.18 15.16
N TRP A 91 -5.87 -3.48 15.29
CA TRP A 91 -5.67 -4.45 14.21
C TRP A 91 -6.56 -4.18 13.01
N LEU A 92 -7.80 -3.73 13.25
CA LEU A 92 -8.70 -3.32 12.17
C LEU A 92 -8.18 -2.06 11.47
N GLU A 93 -7.73 -1.06 12.23
CA GLU A 93 -7.16 0.17 11.68
C GLU A 93 -5.91 -0.12 10.83
N PHE A 94 -5.03 -1.01 11.32
CA PHE A 94 -3.85 -1.44 10.58
C PHE A 94 -4.19 -2.27 9.33
N HIS A 95 -5.21 -3.15 9.41
CA HIS A 95 -5.73 -3.89 8.27
C HIS A 95 -6.24 -2.97 7.16
N ILE A 96 -7.04 -1.96 7.52
CA ILE A 96 -7.57 -0.96 6.57
C ILE A 96 -6.41 -0.22 5.90
N PHE A 97 -5.41 0.20 6.68
CA PHE A 97 -4.23 0.86 6.15
C PHE A 97 -3.49 -0.01 5.11
N LEU A 98 -3.16 -1.26 5.45
CA LEU A 98 -2.48 -2.18 4.56
C LEU A 98 -3.27 -2.48 3.28
N CYS A 99 -4.58 -2.70 3.41
CA CYS A 99 -5.45 -3.00 2.28
C CYS A 99 -5.79 -1.77 1.43
N THR A 100 -5.50 -0.55 1.91
CA THR A 100 -5.61 0.68 1.12
C THR A 100 -4.30 0.97 0.39
N LEU A 101 -3.17 0.85 1.10
CA LEU A 101 -1.84 1.08 0.55
C LEU A 101 -1.46 0.04 -0.51
N GLY A 102 -1.82 -1.23 -0.30
CA GLY A 102 -1.50 -2.32 -1.22
C GLY A 102 -2.01 -2.07 -2.65
N PRO A 103 -3.32 -1.81 -2.87
CA PRO A 103 -3.85 -1.49 -4.20
C PRO A 103 -3.25 -0.24 -4.83
N ILE A 104 -2.93 0.78 -4.02
CA ILE A 104 -2.26 2.00 -4.51
C ILE A 104 -0.88 1.69 -5.08
N MET A 105 -0.17 0.70 -4.52
CA MET A 105 1.13 0.26 -5.05
C MET A 105 0.98 -0.64 -6.28
N ILE A 106 -0.18 -1.26 -6.51
CA ILE A 106 -0.40 -2.15 -7.66
C ILE A 106 -0.77 -1.34 -8.92
N LEU A 107 -1.42 -0.18 -8.76
CA LEU A 107 -1.82 0.75 -9.82
C LEU A 107 -0.62 1.44 -10.49
#